data_AF-U7UJQ7-F1
#
_entry.id   AF-U7UJQ7-F1
#
_cell.length_a   1.000
_cell.length_b   1.000
_cell.length_c   1.000
_cell.angle_alpha   90.00
_cell.angle_beta   90.00
_cell.angle_gamma   90.00
#
_symmetry.space_group_name_H-M   'P 1'
#
loop_
_entity.id
_entity.type
_entity.pdbx_description
1 polymer ?
#
loop_
_entity_poly.entity_id
_entity_poly.type
_entity_poly.pdbx_seq_one_letter_code
_entity_poly.pdbx_strand_id
1 'polypeptide(L)'
;MEYTSILIGIVVLFILNRLLLAPLRHLIVNVVSGLVVFWLINTFGAAFGLHTVPVTWVTGLLVGIFGLPGVLAVTAFYTFF
;
A
#
# COMPACT_ATOMS: atom_id res chain seq x y z
N MET A 1 37.57 -0.22 17.13
CA MET A 1 36.27 0.14 17.75
C MET A 1 35.55 1.26 16.98
N GLU A 2 36.25 2.23 16.36
CA GLU A 2 35.60 3.31 15.58
C GLU A 2 35.14 2.90 14.17
N TYR A 3 35.86 2.02 13.48
CA TYR A 3 35.48 1.60 12.11
C TYR A 3 34.24 0.69 12.07
N THR A 4 33.99 -0.05 13.16
CA THR A 4 32.86 -0.98 13.29
C THR A 4 31.53 -0.25 13.46
N SER A 5 31.51 0.88 14.18
CA SER A 5 30.29 1.69 14.34
C SER A 5 29.91 2.41 13.05
N ILE A 6 30.90 2.87 12.28
CA ILE A 6 30.68 3.47 10.95
C ILE A 6 30.10 2.43 9.99
N LEU A 7 30.64 1.20 9.98
CA LEU A 7 30.15 0.13 9.13
C LEU A 7 28.70 -0.26 9.47
N ILE A 8 28.36 -0.37 10.75
CA ILE A 8 26.98 -0.63 11.20
C ILE A 8 26.05 0.51 10.79
N GLY A 9 26.50 1.77 10.94
CA GLY A 9 25.73 2.93 10.50
C GLY A 9 25.42 2.92 9.00
N ILE A 10 26.40 2.56 8.16
CA ILE A 10 26.23 2.43 6.71
C ILE A 10 25.24 1.31 6.36
N VAL A 11 25.33 0.15 7.02
CA VAL A 11 24.41 -0.97 6.79
C VAL A 11 22.98 -0.62 7.18
N VAL A 12 22.80 0.05 8.33
CA VAL A 12 21.47 0.51 8.80
C VAL A 12 20.89 1.55 7.83
N LEU A 13 21.69 2.53 7.41
CA LEU A 13 21.28 3.51 6.40
C LEU A 13 20.91 2.83 5.07
N PHE A 14 21.67 1.83 4.64
CA PHE A 14 21.39 1.09 3.41
C PHE A 14 20.05 0.33 3.49
N ILE A 15 19.77 -0.32 4.62
CA ILE A 15 18.51 -1.03 4.84
C ILE A 15 17.33 -0.06 4.89
N LEU A 16 17.45 1.05 5.63
CA LEU A 16 16.42 2.10 5.69
C LEU A 16 16.14 2.69 4.31
N ASN A 17 17.18 3.02 3.56
CA ASN A 17 17.05 3.56 2.20
C ASN A 17 16.35 2.54 1.30
N ARG A 18 16.74 1.26 1.37
CA ARG A 18 16.11 0.22 0.56
C ARG A 18 14.66 -0.05 0.96
N LEU A 19 14.34 -0.02 2.25
CA LEU A 19 12.97 -0.28 2.74
C LEU A 19 12.01 0.89 2.47
N LEU A 20 12.50 2.13 2.49
CA LEU A 20 11.68 3.33 2.21
C LEU A 20 11.56 3.61 0.71
N LEU A 21 12.63 3.44 -0.08
CA LEU A 21 12.57 3.69 -1.52
C LEU A 21 11.99 2.53 -2.34
N ALA A 22 12.06 1.28 -1.88
CA ALA A 22 11.45 0.16 -2.57
C ALA A 22 9.92 0.30 -2.76
N PRO A 23 9.12 0.65 -1.74
CA PRO A 23 7.69 0.88 -1.91
C PRO A 23 7.42 2.15 -2.73
N LEU A 24 8.24 3.21 -2.60
CA LEU A 24 8.11 4.43 -3.43
C LEU A 24 8.28 4.16 -4.93
N ARG A 25 9.21 3.26 -5.30
CA ARG A 25 9.51 2.96 -6.70
C ARG A 25 8.36 2.23 -7.41
N HIS A 26 7.56 1.47 -6.67
CA HIS A 26 6.39 0.77 -7.19
C HIS A 26 5.06 1.41 -6.74
N LEU A 27 5.12 2.52 -6.01
CA LEU A 27 3.96 3.18 -5.42
C LEU A 27 2.94 3.55 -6.50
N ILE A 28 3.38 4.12 -7.61
CA ILE A 28 2.48 4.53 -8.69
C ILE A 28 1.75 3.32 -9.29
N VAL A 29 2.46 2.22 -9.53
CA VAL A 29 1.86 0.99 -10.09
C VAL A 29 0.89 0.36 -9.09
N ASN A 30 1.23 0.37 -7.80
CA ASN A 30 0.39 -0.12 -6.71
C ASN A 30 -0.86 0.75 -6.49
N VAL A 31 -0.73 2.08 -6.57
CA VAL A 31 -1.85 3.02 -6.51
C VAL A 31 -2.77 2.83 -7.70
N VAL A 32 -2.23 2.77 -8.92
CA VAL A 32 -3.03 2.63 -10.15
C VAL A 32 -3.73 1.28 -10.18
N SER A 33 -3.02 0.18 -9.93
CA SER A 33 -3.64 -1.16 -9.85
C SER A 33 -4.68 -1.22 -8.73
N GLY A 34 -4.40 -0.62 -7.59
CA GLY A 34 -5.32 -0.53 -6.48
C GLY A 34 -6.59 0.28 -6.75
N LEU A 35 -6.48 1.39 -7.47
CA LEU A 35 -7.62 2.17 -7.95
C LEU A 35 -8.45 1.40 -8.96
N VAL A 36 -7.81 0.68 -9.88
CA VAL A 36 -8.50 -0.19 -10.85
C VAL A 36 -9.26 -1.29 -10.12
N VAL A 37 -8.64 -1.93 -9.13
CA VAL A 37 -9.30 -2.97 -8.32
C VAL A 37 -10.41 -2.39 -7.46
N PHE A 38 -10.26 -1.20 -6.86
CA PHE A 38 -11.35 -0.54 -6.14
C PHE A 38 -12.52 -0.19 -7.06
N TRP A 39 -12.26 0.29 -8.26
CA TRP A 39 -13.30 0.55 -9.25
C TRP A 39 -14.06 -0.74 -9.60
N LEU A 40 -13.34 -1.84 -9.78
CA LEU A 40 -13.92 -3.15 -10.06
C LEU A 40 -14.74 -3.66 -8.86
N ILE A 41 -14.20 -3.60 -7.65
CA ILE A 41 -14.89 -4.00 -6.41
C ILE A 41 -16.12 -3.14 -6.16
N ASN A 42 -16.08 -1.83 -6.44
CA ASN A 42 -17.25 -0.97 -6.25
C ASN A 42 -18.34 -1.28 -7.30
N THR A 43 -17.94 -1.51 -8.55
CA THR A 43 -18.88 -1.84 -9.65
C THR A 43 -19.52 -3.22 -9.48
N PHE A 44 -18.72 -4.25 -9.19
CA PHE A 44 -19.23 -5.60 -8.98
C PHE A 44 -19.82 -5.78 -7.58
N GLY A 45 -19.22 -5.18 -6.56
CA GLY A 45 -19.72 -5.24 -5.18
C GLY A 45 -21.09 -4.58 -5.03
N ALA A 46 -21.36 -3.48 -5.73
CA ALA A 46 -22.71 -2.92 -5.81
C ALA A 46 -23.73 -3.91 -6.39
N ALA A 47 -23.34 -4.75 -7.35
CA ALA A 47 -24.21 -5.80 -7.91
C ALA A 47 -24.44 -6.98 -6.94
N PHE A 48 -23.51 -7.20 -5.99
CA PHE A 48 -23.62 -8.23 -4.95
C PHE A 48 -24.13 -7.70 -3.60
N GLY A 49 -24.49 -6.41 -3.50
CA GLY A 49 -24.98 -5.78 -2.26
C GLY A 49 -23.89 -5.49 -1.21
N LEU A 50 -22.62 -5.48 -1.61
CA LEU A 50 -21.49 -5.13 -0.74
C LEU A 50 -21.39 -3.61 -0.56
N HIS A 51 -20.99 -3.18 0.64
CA HIS A 51 -20.80 -1.76 0.95
C HIS A 51 -19.71 -1.13 0.07
N THR A 52 -20.01 0.04 -0.49
CA THR A 52 -19.10 0.75 -1.39
C THR A 52 -17.88 1.24 -0.63
N VAL A 53 -16.68 0.83 -1.05
CA VAL A 53 -15.43 1.34 -0.49
C VAL A 53 -15.22 2.77 -0.98
N PRO A 54 -15.18 3.79 -0.10
CA PRO A 54 -14.98 5.16 -0.51
C PRO A 54 -13.53 5.38 -0.97
N VAL A 55 -13.36 5.68 -2.25
CA VAL A 55 -12.04 5.98 -2.83
C VAL A 55 -11.63 7.41 -2.45
N THR A 56 -10.94 7.51 -1.32
CA THR A 56 -10.38 8.76 -0.79
C THR A 56 -8.86 8.77 -0.89
N TRP A 57 -8.24 9.95 -0.75
CA TRP A 57 -6.78 10.10 -0.67
C TRP A 57 -6.15 9.16 0.36
N VAL A 58 -6.81 8.94 1.51
CA VAL A 58 -6.33 8.05 2.57
C VAL A 58 -6.31 6.59 2.10
N THR A 59 -7.41 6.09 1.53
CA THR A 59 -7.48 4.71 1.01
C THR A 59 -6.52 4.48 -0.16
N GLY A 60 -6.35 5.46 -1.04
CA GLY A 60 -5.39 5.39 -2.14
C GLY A 60 -3.94 5.36 -1.67
N LEU A 61 -3.62 6.07 -0.58
CA LEU A 61 -2.26 6.08 -0.01
C LEU A 61 -1.94 4.77 0.73
N LEU A 62 -2.90 4.23 1.48
CA LEU A 62 -2.79 2.91 2.10
C LEU A 62 -2.56 1.83 1.04
N VAL A 63 -3.34 1.85 -0.02
CA VAL A 63 -3.19 0.93 -1.14
C VAL A 63 -1.92 1.18 -1.95
N GLY A 64 -1.46 2.41 -2.08
CA GLY A 64 -0.19 2.71 -2.72
C GLY A 64 1.03 2.16 -1.97
N ILE A 65 1.02 2.28 -0.65
CA ILE A 65 2.09 1.81 0.23
C ILE A 65 2.06 0.29 0.35
N PHE A 66 0.88 -0.29 0.60
CA PHE A 66 0.73 -1.73 0.84
C PHE A 66 0.49 -2.55 -0.43
N GLY A 67 0.09 -1.93 -1.54
CA GLY A 67 -0.26 -2.61 -2.79
C GLY A 67 -1.56 -3.40 -2.72
N LEU A 68 -1.61 -4.51 -3.47
CA LEU A 68 -2.72 -5.47 -3.51
C LEU A 68 -3.19 -5.96 -2.12
N PRO A 69 -2.33 -6.33 -1.16
CA PRO A 69 -2.82 -6.72 0.17
C PRO A 69 -3.48 -5.56 0.92
N GLY A 70 -3.06 -4.31 0.64
CA GLY A 70 -3.74 -3.12 1.13
C GLY A 70 -5.16 -2.98 0.59
N VAL A 71 -5.39 -3.30 -0.70
CA VAL A 71 -6.71 -3.24 -1.32
C VAL A 71 -7.67 -4.22 -0.65
N LEU A 72 -7.21 -5.45 -0.41
CA LEU A 72 -8.00 -6.49 0.25
C LEU A 72 -8.36 -6.10 1.68
N ALA A 73 -7.39 -5.56 2.44
CA ALA A 73 -7.62 -5.13 3.81
C ALA A 73 -8.64 -3.99 3.90
N VAL A 74 -8.51 -2.96 3.06
CA VAL A 74 -9.44 -1.82 3.04
C VAL A 74 -10.83 -2.27 2.57
N THR A 75 -10.90 -3.16 1.58
CA THR A 75 -12.19 -3.70 1.12
C THR A 75 -12.87 -4.52 2.21
N ALA A 76 -12.14 -5.42 2.87
CA ALA A 76 -12.66 -6.21 3.97
C ALA A 76 -13.14 -5.31 5.12
N PHE A 77 -12.35 -4.29 5.48
CA PHE A 77 -12.73 -3.35 6.53
C PHE A 77 -14.07 -2.66 6.24
N TYR A 78 -14.25 -2.09 5.06
CA TYR A 78 -15.49 -1.41 4.68
C TYR A 78 -16.67 -2.35 4.36
N THR A 79 -16.40 -3.63 4.12
CA THR A 79 -17.42 -4.65 3.83
C THR A 79 -17.97 -5.28 5.10
N PHE A 80 -17.12 -5.51 6.12
CA PHE A 80 -17.49 -6.21 7.35
C PHE A 80 -17.77 -5.27 8.54
N PHE A 81 -17.39 -3.99 8.45
CA PHE A 81 -17.56 -2.96 9.48
C PHE A 81 -18.25 -1.73 8.89
#